data_AF-A0A3S4IYP7-F1
#
_entry.id   AF-A0A3S4IYP7-F1
#
_cell.length_a   1.000
_cell.length_b   1.000
_cell.length_c   1.000
_cell.angle_alpha   90.00
_cell.angle_beta   90.00
_cell.angle_gamma   90.00
#
_symmetry.space_group_name_H-M   'P 1'
#
loop_
_entity.id
_entity.type
_entity.pdbx_description
1 polymer ?
#
loop_
_entity_poly.entity_id
_entity_poly.type
_entity_poly.pdbx_seq_one_letter_code
_entity_poly.pdbx_strand_id
1 'polypeptide(L)'
;MAKPAAHGFGREIAIKHIRPVMPLLMMRASLEAQQRFAPEKRPYLISRSGCAGMQRYVQTWSGDNRTSWDTLRYNTRMGLGMSLSGLYNVGHDVGGFSGDKPDAELFVRWVQNGVMHPRFTIHSWNDDHTVNEPWMYPGVTPAIRSAIELRYRLLPYFYTLLWQAHADDEPMLRPTFLDHEHDAQTFAECDDFLLGRDILVASVVEPGQRERRVWLPDNETGWYDFDSHEWFSGGQWITLNAPLEKLPLLVRAGAGLPLSERITHVSAEHDDTRELKLFPVKGMGTTSGLLFEDDGESWGYQTGNALWVEWEMVCDGATVNLKINARGDYRPAWNALKVSLPVGEKRTLRGERR
;
A
#
# COMPACT_ATOMS: atom_id res chain seq x y z
N MET A 1 -4.82 46.13 19.16
CA MET A 1 -5.39 45.35 18.04
C MET A 1 -6.38 44.35 18.61
N ALA A 2 -7.61 44.30 18.08
CA ALA A 2 -8.57 43.25 18.46
C ALA A 2 -8.00 41.88 18.07
N LYS A 3 -8.06 40.91 18.98
CA LYS A 3 -7.62 39.55 18.67
C LYS A 3 -8.66 38.94 17.73
N PRO A 4 -8.26 38.34 16.59
CA PRO A 4 -9.21 37.69 15.70
C PRO A 4 -9.98 36.59 16.45
N ALA A 5 -11.31 36.65 16.35
CA ALA A 5 -12.26 35.78 17.03
C ALA A 5 -13.18 35.09 16.00
N ALA A 6 -13.71 33.94 16.40
CA ALA A 6 -14.64 33.12 15.62
C ALA A 6 -15.92 32.85 16.43
N HIS A 7 -17.01 32.57 15.73
CA HIS A 7 -18.25 32.10 16.34
C HIS A 7 -18.15 30.60 16.66
N GLY A 8 -17.68 30.27 17.87
CA GLY A 8 -17.47 28.90 18.33
C GLY A 8 -18.71 28.34 19.02
N PHE A 9 -19.59 27.67 18.28
CA PHE A 9 -20.74 26.95 18.83
C PHE A 9 -21.66 27.82 19.72
N GLY A 10 -21.93 29.06 19.30
CA GLY A 10 -22.79 29.99 20.03
C GLY A 10 -22.07 30.88 21.05
N ARG A 11 -20.73 30.78 21.17
CA ARG A 11 -19.91 31.69 21.98
C ARG A 11 -18.71 32.18 21.19
N GLU A 12 -18.28 33.41 21.45
CA GLU A 12 -17.05 33.94 20.87
C GLU A 12 -15.83 33.16 21.38
N ILE A 13 -14.96 32.73 20.46
CA ILE A 13 -13.71 32.04 20.78
C ILE A 13 -12.55 32.64 19.99
N ALA A 14 -11.37 32.76 20.61
CA ALA A 14 -10.19 33.23 19.89
C ALA A 14 -9.80 32.25 18.77
N ILE A 15 -9.47 32.77 17.58
CA ILE A 15 -9.23 31.94 16.38
C ILE A 15 -8.12 30.90 16.59
N LYS A 16 -7.11 31.23 17.41
CA LYS A 16 -6.00 30.32 17.73
C LYS A 16 -6.45 29.01 18.39
N HIS A 17 -7.58 29.01 19.08
CA HIS A 17 -8.12 27.82 19.74
C HIS A 17 -8.99 26.98 18.81
N ILE A 18 -9.63 27.59 17.80
CA ILE A 18 -10.45 26.85 16.83
C ILE A 18 -9.67 26.39 15.60
N ARG A 19 -8.53 27.04 15.28
CA ARG A 19 -7.77 26.79 14.04
C ARG A 19 -7.42 25.31 13.81
N PRO A 20 -6.99 24.51 14.81
CA PRO A 20 -6.73 23.08 14.59
C PRO A 20 -8.01 22.25 14.35
N VAL A 21 -9.14 22.69 14.90
CA VAL A 21 -10.43 22.00 14.84
C VAL A 21 -11.22 22.36 13.57
N MET A 22 -11.02 23.57 13.04
CA MET A 22 -11.65 24.04 11.82
C MET A 22 -11.56 23.05 10.64
N PRO A 23 -10.37 22.54 10.24
CA PRO A 23 -10.29 21.55 9.16
C PRO A 23 -11.06 20.26 9.49
N LEU A 24 -11.03 19.80 10.74
CA LEU A 24 -11.76 18.62 11.17
C LEU A 24 -13.28 18.81 11.02
N LEU A 25 -13.80 19.99 11.37
CA LEU A 25 -15.22 20.33 11.19
C LEU A 25 -15.60 20.42 9.71
N MET A 26 -14.73 20.97 8.86
CA MET A 26 -14.96 21.01 7.42
C MET A 26 -15.04 19.61 6.83
N MET A 27 -14.09 18.73 7.17
CA MET A 27 -14.09 17.32 6.76
C MET A 27 -15.35 16.60 7.19
N ARG A 28 -15.73 16.74 8.47
CA ARG A 28 -16.94 16.13 9.01
C ARG A 28 -18.19 16.63 8.29
N ALA A 29 -18.31 17.94 8.06
CA ALA A 29 -19.44 18.50 7.34
C ALA A 29 -19.55 17.96 5.91
N SER A 30 -18.42 17.83 5.20
CA SER A 30 -18.38 17.22 3.88
C SER A 30 -18.75 15.73 3.91
N LEU A 31 -18.26 14.96 4.89
CA LEU A 31 -18.62 13.54 5.06
C LEU A 31 -20.13 13.40 5.29
N GLU A 32 -20.68 14.12 6.25
CA GLU A 32 -22.10 14.06 6.59
C GLU A 32 -22.98 14.51 5.41
N ALA A 33 -22.50 15.46 4.59
CA ALA A 33 -23.21 15.87 3.37
C ALA A 33 -23.26 14.74 2.33
N GLN A 34 -22.13 14.05 2.08
CA GLN A 34 -22.12 12.91 1.16
C GLN A 34 -22.97 11.74 1.67
N GLN A 35 -22.90 11.42 2.97
CA GLN A 35 -23.72 10.37 3.58
C GLN A 35 -25.22 10.68 3.54
N ARG A 36 -25.63 11.95 3.67
CA ARG A 36 -27.04 12.33 3.49
C ARG A 36 -27.50 12.22 2.03
N PHE A 37 -26.61 12.47 1.08
CA PHE A 37 -26.93 12.42 -0.35
C PHE A 37 -27.02 10.98 -0.88
N ALA A 38 -26.09 10.11 -0.49
CA ALA A 38 -26.01 8.71 -0.90
C ALA A 38 -25.71 7.82 0.33
N PRO A 39 -26.71 7.59 1.20
CA PRO A 39 -26.52 6.86 2.47
C PRO A 39 -26.06 5.41 2.28
N GLU A 40 -26.35 4.81 1.13
CA GLU A 40 -25.95 3.45 0.78
C GLU A 40 -24.50 3.32 0.32
N LYS A 41 -23.79 4.44 0.04
CA LYS A 41 -22.44 4.44 -0.50
C LYS A 41 -21.40 4.97 0.49
N ARG A 42 -20.18 4.43 0.41
CA ARG A 42 -19.01 4.94 1.13
C ARG A 42 -18.59 6.29 0.53
N PRO A 43 -18.48 7.36 1.36
CA PRO A 43 -17.99 8.64 0.91
C PRO A 43 -16.52 8.60 0.48
N TYR A 44 -16.18 9.38 -0.54
CA TYR A 44 -14.79 9.60 -0.94
C TYR A 44 -14.42 11.05 -0.66
N LEU A 45 -13.52 11.27 0.30
CA LEU A 45 -13.07 12.59 0.70
C LEU A 45 -11.56 12.65 0.86
N ILE A 46 -10.98 13.73 0.36
CA ILE A 46 -9.56 14.03 0.52
C ILE A 46 -9.42 15.40 1.17
N SER A 47 -8.53 15.52 2.14
CA SER A 47 -8.15 16.82 2.70
C SER A 47 -6.66 16.89 2.98
N ARG A 48 -6.09 18.08 2.77
CA ARG A 48 -4.65 18.34 2.94
C ARG A 48 -4.26 18.65 4.38
N SER A 49 -5.16 19.23 5.16
CA SER A 49 -4.84 19.75 6.49
C SER A 49 -5.80 19.20 7.51
N GLY A 50 -5.31 18.77 8.66
CA GLY A 50 -6.12 18.21 9.74
C GLY A 50 -5.35 18.12 11.05
N CYS A 51 -5.97 17.44 12.01
CA CYS A 51 -5.37 17.09 13.29
C CYS A 51 -5.63 15.60 13.59
N ALA A 52 -5.15 15.12 14.73
CA ALA A 52 -5.47 13.77 15.21
C ALA A 52 -6.98 13.50 15.14
N GLY A 53 -7.35 12.34 14.60
CA GLY A 53 -8.75 11.94 14.39
C GLY A 53 -9.34 12.32 13.03
N MET A 54 -8.56 12.92 12.12
CA MET A 54 -9.02 13.21 10.75
C MET A 54 -9.28 11.95 9.91
N GLN A 55 -8.58 10.84 10.19
CA GLN A 55 -8.74 9.57 9.50
C GLN A 55 -10.16 9.00 9.57
N ARG A 56 -10.96 9.45 10.54
CA ARG A 56 -12.40 9.10 10.67
C ARG A 56 -13.26 9.67 9.53
N TYR A 57 -12.75 10.66 8.82
CA TYR A 57 -13.52 11.45 7.86
C TYR A 57 -12.93 11.44 6.45
N VAL A 58 -11.60 11.36 6.32
CA VAL A 58 -10.92 11.60 5.05
C VAL A 58 -9.62 10.79 4.92
N GLN A 59 -9.22 10.57 3.68
CA GLN A 59 -7.85 10.26 3.29
C GLN A 59 -7.06 11.54 3.03
N THR A 60 -5.73 11.45 2.93
CA THR A 60 -4.85 12.63 2.81
C THR A 60 -3.67 12.40 1.87
N TRP A 61 -2.90 13.47 1.65
CA TRP A 61 -1.63 13.44 0.93
C TRP A 61 -0.67 14.48 1.51
N SER A 62 0.61 14.41 1.15
CA SER A 62 1.65 15.30 1.70
C SER A 62 1.58 16.77 1.26
N GLY A 63 0.64 17.15 0.39
CA GLY A 63 0.55 18.49 -0.17
C GLY A 63 1.55 18.73 -1.31
N ASP A 64 1.86 20.01 -1.53
CA ASP A 64 2.46 20.56 -2.74
C ASP A 64 3.98 20.28 -2.81
N ASN A 65 4.34 19.01 -3.02
CA ASN A 65 5.73 18.57 -3.00
C ASN A 65 6.51 18.99 -4.25
N ARG A 66 7.70 19.57 -4.09
CA ARG A 66 8.54 20.03 -5.23
C ARG A 66 9.09 18.86 -6.04
N THR A 67 9.19 18.97 -7.35
CA THR A 67 9.84 17.95 -8.19
C THR A 67 11.34 17.84 -7.90
N SER A 68 11.76 16.77 -7.22
CA SER A 68 13.18 16.45 -7.00
C SER A 68 13.36 15.01 -6.48
N TRP A 69 14.58 14.47 -6.61
CA TRP A 69 14.97 13.19 -6.01
C TRP A 69 14.91 13.20 -4.47
N ASP A 70 15.28 14.32 -3.85
CA ASP A 70 15.15 14.48 -2.40
C ASP A 70 13.69 14.35 -1.97
N THR A 71 12.77 14.97 -2.70
CA THR A 71 11.34 14.87 -2.42
C THR A 71 10.85 13.42 -2.50
N LEU A 72 11.24 12.67 -3.53
CA LEU A 72 10.92 11.25 -3.65
C LEU A 72 11.40 10.46 -2.41
N ARG A 73 12.63 10.71 -1.96
CA ARG A 73 13.20 10.08 -0.76
C ARG A 73 12.40 10.43 0.51
N TYR A 74 12.20 11.71 0.78
CA TYR A 74 11.57 12.17 2.02
C TYR A 74 10.06 11.91 2.04
N ASN A 75 9.40 11.77 0.89
CA ASN A 75 8.01 11.33 0.80
C ASN A 75 7.81 9.98 1.49
N THR A 76 8.68 9.00 1.25
CA THR A 76 8.61 7.69 1.93
C THR A 76 8.60 7.87 3.46
N ARG A 77 9.50 8.71 4.00
CA ARG A 77 9.60 8.97 5.45
C ARG A 77 8.39 9.72 6.00
N MET A 78 7.87 10.69 5.24
CA MET A 78 6.63 11.39 5.59
C MET A 78 5.44 10.44 5.63
N GLY A 79 5.30 9.57 4.63
CA GLY A 79 4.26 8.54 4.56
C GLY A 79 4.31 7.57 5.74
N LEU A 80 5.52 7.09 6.09
CA LEU A 80 5.74 6.24 7.27
C LEU A 80 5.33 6.94 8.57
N GLY A 81 5.76 8.18 8.78
CA GLY A 81 5.38 8.95 9.97
C GLY A 81 3.87 9.21 10.06
N MET A 82 3.23 9.49 8.94
CA MET A 82 1.77 9.63 8.86
C MET A 82 1.06 8.31 9.17
N SER A 83 1.53 7.18 8.63
CA SER A 83 0.94 5.86 8.87
C SER A 83 1.03 5.45 10.34
N LEU A 84 2.19 5.63 10.99
CA LEU A 84 2.34 5.42 12.44
C LEU A 84 1.48 6.36 13.29
N SER A 85 1.04 7.48 12.72
CA SER A 85 0.15 8.45 13.37
C SER A 85 -1.34 8.19 13.10
N GLY A 86 -1.70 7.02 12.55
CA GLY A 86 -3.08 6.63 12.28
C GLY A 86 -3.65 7.15 10.95
N LEU A 87 -2.81 7.70 10.06
CA LEU A 87 -3.19 8.13 8.72
C LEU A 87 -2.82 7.04 7.71
N TYR A 88 -3.63 5.99 7.66
CA TYR A 88 -3.32 4.78 6.89
C TYR A 88 -3.51 4.94 5.38
N ASN A 89 -4.51 5.70 4.94
CA ASN A 89 -4.76 5.97 3.52
C ASN A 89 -4.14 7.30 3.11
N VAL A 90 -2.84 7.25 2.78
CA VAL A 90 -2.00 8.40 2.43
C VAL A 90 -1.24 8.15 1.13
N GLY A 91 -0.85 9.22 0.45
CA GLY A 91 0.04 9.19 -0.69
C GLY A 91 0.66 10.56 -0.95
N HIS A 92 1.30 10.69 -2.11
CA HIS A 92 2.00 11.91 -2.52
C HIS A 92 1.55 12.31 -3.93
N ASP A 93 1.87 13.53 -4.35
CA ASP A 93 1.71 13.93 -5.74
C ASP A 93 2.88 13.33 -6.55
N VAL A 94 2.60 12.21 -7.22
CA VAL A 94 3.59 11.40 -7.93
C VAL A 94 4.09 12.18 -9.16
N GLY A 95 5.41 12.30 -9.25
CA GLY A 95 6.08 13.11 -10.27
C GLY A 95 6.36 14.55 -9.83
N GLY A 96 5.90 14.97 -8.65
CA GLY A 96 6.08 16.34 -8.17
C GLY A 96 4.89 17.25 -8.50
N PHE A 97 4.48 18.05 -7.51
CA PHE A 97 3.43 19.05 -7.65
C PHE A 97 3.96 20.36 -8.24
N SER A 98 5.09 20.88 -7.75
CA SER A 98 5.61 22.22 -8.09
C SER A 98 7.05 22.20 -8.61
N GLY A 99 7.46 23.25 -9.32
CA GLY A 99 8.76 23.34 -9.97
C GLY A 99 8.74 22.84 -11.41
N ASP A 100 9.91 22.44 -11.90
CA ASP A 100 10.04 21.83 -13.23
C ASP A 100 9.34 20.47 -13.27
N LYS A 101 8.92 20.05 -14.47
CA LYS A 101 8.48 18.67 -14.69
C LYS A 101 9.63 17.69 -14.44
N PRO A 102 9.36 16.47 -13.94
CA PRO A 102 10.41 15.48 -13.71
C PRO A 102 11.02 15.04 -15.04
N ASP A 103 12.31 14.73 -15.06
CA ASP A 103 12.88 13.99 -16.18
C ASP A 103 12.31 12.56 -16.26
N ALA A 104 12.58 11.85 -17.36
CA ALA A 104 12.02 10.53 -17.59
C ALA A 104 12.42 9.50 -16.53
N GLU A 105 13.64 9.57 -15.98
CA GLU A 105 14.11 8.61 -14.99
C GLU A 105 13.46 8.88 -13.62
N LEU A 106 13.49 10.13 -13.17
CA LEU A 106 12.84 10.55 -11.94
C LEU A 106 11.36 10.20 -11.97
N PHE A 107 10.68 10.43 -13.10
CA PHE A 107 9.26 10.11 -13.22
C PHE A 107 8.98 8.61 -13.07
N VAL A 108 9.77 7.75 -13.73
CA VAL A 108 9.64 6.29 -13.57
C VAL A 108 9.86 5.86 -12.13
N ARG A 109 10.94 6.32 -11.48
CA ARG A 109 11.24 5.95 -10.09
C ARG A 109 10.16 6.44 -9.12
N TRP A 110 9.61 7.62 -9.36
CA TRP A 110 8.51 8.15 -8.56
C TRP A 110 7.23 7.35 -8.75
N VAL A 111 6.89 6.95 -9.97
CA VAL A 111 5.75 6.06 -10.22
C VAL A 111 5.97 4.71 -9.54
N GLN A 112 7.15 4.10 -9.67
CA GLN A 112 7.50 2.84 -9.02
C GLN A 112 7.33 2.90 -7.49
N ASN A 113 7.81 3.95 -6.84
CA ASN A 113 7.59 4.13 -5.39
C ASN A 113 6.10 4.44 -5.07
N GLY A 114 5.47 5.30 -5.86
CA GLY A 114 4.09 5.75 -5.65
C GLY A 114 3.05 4.64 -5.79
N VAL A 115 3.26 3.67 -6.69
CA VAL A 115 2.34 2.53 -6.83
C VAL A 115 2.31 1.64 -5.60
N MET A 116 3.32 1.74 -4.73
CA MET A 116 3.40 1.03 -3.45
C MET A 116 2.79 1.79 -2.26
N HIS A 117 2.28 3.01 -2.47
CA HIS A 117 1.60 3.78 -1.43
C HIS A 117 0.07 3.59 -1.46
N PRO A 118 -0.64 3.66 -0.32
CA PRO A 118 -2.10 3.47 -0.25
C PRO A 118 -2.87 4.32 -1.27
N ARG A 119 -2.55 5.61 -1.37
CA ARG A 119 -3.07 6.51 -2.40
C ARG A 119 -2.02 6.71 -3.51
N PHE A 120 -2.35 6.28 -4.71
CA PHE A 120 -1.55 6.52 -5.91
C PHE A 120 -2.23 7.55 -6.81
N THR A 121 -1.60 8.71 -7.01
CA THR A 121 -2.12 9.77 -7.88
C THR A 121 -0.97 10.54 -8.51
N ILE A 122 -0.93 10.56 -9.85
CA ILE A 122 -0.07 11.47 -10.61
C ILE A 122 -0.79 12.82 -10.64
N HIS A 123 -0.15 13.85 -10.09
CA HIS A 123 -0.72 15.18 -9.98
C HIS A 123 0.40 16.23 -10.02
N SER A 124 0.15 17.34 -10.71
CA SER A 124 1.16 18.39 -10.92
C SER A 124 0.53 19.73 -11.28
N TRP A 125 1.23 20.79 -10.90
CA TRP A 125 1.14 22.15 -11.41
C TRP A 125 2.58 22.62 -11.68
N ASN A 126 3.12 22.26 -12.84
CA ASN A 126 4.50 22.61 -13.19
C ASN A 126 4.62 24.12 -13.46
N ASP A 127 5.79 24.70 -13.21
CA ASP A 127 6.05 26.14 -13.39
C ASP A 127 5.86 26.59 -14.86
N ASP A 128 6.01 25.66 -15.81
CA ASP A 128 5.78 25.86 -17.25
C ASP A 128 4.31 25.62 -17.68
N HIS A 129 3.39 25.43 -16.73
CA HIS A 129 1.97 25.11 -16.93
C HIS A 129 1.70 23.78 -17.64
N THR A 130 2.69 22.89 -17.74
CA THR A 130 2.46 21.52 -18.19
C THR A 130 1.90 20.65 -17.06
N VAL A 131 1.41 19.47 -17.44
CA VAL A 131 0.94 18.45 -16.49
C VAL A 131 1.70 17.14 -16.71
N ASN A 132 1.88 16.40 -15.63
CA ASN A 132 2.49 15.08 -15.66
C ASN A 132 1.45 14.05 -16.12
N GLU A 133 1.74 13.38 -17.23
CA GLU A 133 0.89 12.30 -17.77
C GLU A 133 1.71 11.01 -17.82
N PRO A 134 1.10 9.83 -17.57
CA PRO A 134 1.81 8.54 -17.62
C PRO A 134 2.54 8.26 -18.95
N TRP A 135 2.14 8.90 -20.05
CA TRP A 135 2.68 8.73 -21.40
C TRP A 135 3.52 9.93 -21.89
N MET A 136 3.82 10.91 -21.03
CA MET A 136 4.52 12.15 -21.44
C MET A 136 5.93 11.90 -22.00
N TYR A 137 6.51 10.74 -21.70
CA TYR A 137 7.81 10.28 -22.21
C TYR A 137 7.67 8.92 -22.90
N PRO A 138 7.51 8.88 -24.24
CA PRO A 138 7.24 7.65 -24.98
C PRO A 138 8.24 6.51 -24.73
N GLY A 139 9.52 6.85 -24.49
CA GLY A 139 10.59 5.87 -24.22
C GLY A 139 10.46 5.12 -22.88
N VAL A 140 9.71 5.66 -21.91
CA VAL A 140 9.54 5.04 -20.57
C VAL A 140 8.10 4.69 -20.23
N THR A 141 7.14 5.00 -21.12
CA THR A 141 5.74 4.59 -20.98
C THR A 141 5.56 3.09 -20.66
N PRO A 142 6.32 2.14 -21.24
CA PRO A 142 6.22 0.73 -20.87
C PRO A 142 6.55 0.46 -19.39
N ALA A 143 7.61 1.08 -18.85
CA ALA A 143 8.00 0.91 -17.46
C ALA A 143 6.95 1.48 -16.49
N ILE A 144 6.38 2.65 -16.83
CA ILE A 144 5.29 3.28 -16.07
C ILE A 144 4.04 2.39 -16.11
N ARG A 145 3.68 1.85 -17.28
CA ARG A 145 2.55 0.94 -17.44
C ARG A 145 2.75 -0.31 -16.58
N SER A 146 3.91 -0.96 -16.64
CA SER A 146 4.18 -2.16 -15.85
C SER A 146 4.12 -1.91 -14.34
N ALA A 147 4.55 -0.75 -13.85
CA ALA A 147 4.38 -0.38 -12.45
C ALA A 147 2.90 -0.21 -12.06
N ILE A 148 2.09 0.41 -12.93
CA ILE A 148 0.64 0.55 -12.71
C ILE A 148 -0.05 -0.81 -12.75
N GLU A 149 0.26 -1.66 -13.73
CA GLU A 149 -0.27 -3.02 -13.83
C GLU A 149 0.08 -3.87 -12.60
N LEU A 150 1.30 -3.73 -12.07
CA LEU A 150 1.71 -4.37 -10.81
C LEU A 150 0.84 -3.93 -9.64
N ARG A 151 0.51 -2.63 -9.53
CA ARG A 151 -0.44 -2.15 -8.52
C ARG A 151 -1.79 -2.83 -8.64
N TYR A 152 -2.33 -2.89 -9.86
CA TYR A 152 -3.63 -3.54 -10.11
C TYR A 152 -3.59 -5.02 -9.77
N ARG A 153 -2.50 -5.71 -10.12
CA ARG A 153 -2.29 -7.11 -9.72
C ARG A 153 -2.29 -7.28 -8.20
N LEU A 154 -1.73 -6.33 -7.45
CA LEU A 154 -1.69 -6.32 -5.98
C LEU A 154 -2.94 -5.74 -5.32
N LEU A 155 -3.95 -5.29 -6.08
CA LEU A 155 -5.14 -4.65 -5.49
C LEU A 155 -5.84 -5.48 -4.40
N PRO A 156 -6.00 -6.80 -4.53
CA PRO A 156 -6.57 -7.61 -3.45
C PRO A 156 -5.78 -7.53 -2.14
N TYR A 157 -4.45 -7.50 -2.25
CA TYR A 157 -3.56 -7.34 -1.11
C TYR A 157 -3.71 -5.94 -0.51
N PHE A 158 -3.65 -4.88 -1.34
CA PHE A 158 -3.92 -3.50 -0.88
C PHE A 158 -5.28 -3.34 -0.21
N TYR A 159 -6.32 -3.97 -0.76
CA TYR A 159 -7.67 -3.87 -0.24
C TYR A 159 -7.83 -4.59 1.10
N THR A 160 -7.16 -5.74 1.24
CA THR A 160 -7.06 -6.44 2.52
C THR A 160 -6.32 -5.58 3.55
N LEU A 161 -5.18 -4.97 3.19
CA LEU A 161 -4.45 -4.07 4.08
C LEU A 161 -5.28 -2.85 4.48
N LEU A 162 -6.08 -2.29 3.56
CA LEU A 162 -6.97 -1.17 3.86
C LEU A 162 -8.09 -1.59 4.82
N TRP A 163 -8.61 -2.81 4.68
CA TRP A 163 -9.56 -3.37 5.63
C TRP A 163 -8.93 -3.58 7.01
N GLN A 164 -7.71 -4.11 7.10
CA GLN A 164 -6.99 -4.28 8.38
C GLN A 164 -6.68 -2.93 9.03
N ALA A 165 -6.33 -1.91 8.23
CA ALA A 165 -6.17 -0.54 8.71
C ALA A 165 -7.48 0.03 9.29
N HIS A 166 -8.63 -0.36 8.74
CA HIS A 166 -9.95 0.06 9.23
C HIS A 166 -10.41 -0.74 10.47
N ALA A 167 -10.26 -2.06 10.45
CA ALA A 167 -10.83 -2.98 11.43
C ALA A 167 -9.91 -3.21 12.64
N ASP A 168 -8.59 -3.20 12.41
CA ASP A 168 -7.58 -3.63 13.38
C ASP A 168 -6.56 -2.53 13.69
N ASP A 169 -6.75 -1.32 13.18
CA ASP A 169 -5.82 -0.19 13.28
C ASP A 169 -4.40 -0.52 12.76
N GLU A 170 -4.27 -1.46 11.82
CA GLU A 170 -2.98 -1.93 11.32
C GLU A 170 -2.42 -1.03 10.19
N PRO A 171 -1.23 -0.42 10.34
CA PRO A 171 -0.65 0.42 9.30
C PRO A 171 -0.36 -0.35 8.00
N MET A 172 -0.77 0.22 6.87
CA MET A 172 -0.44 -0.28 5.54
C MET A 172 1.03 -0.02 5.17
N LEU A 173 1.53 1.19 5.46
CA LEU A 173 2.93 1.56 5.29
C LEU A 173 3.64 1.42 6.62
N ARG A 174 4.66 0.57 6.66
CA ARG A 174 5.30 0.14 7.90
C ARG A 174 6.80 0.40 7.80
N PRO A 175 7.41 1.08 8.78
CA PRO A 175 8.86 1.14 8.84
C PRO A 175 9.38 -0.28 9.14
N THR A 176 10.58 -0.59 8.70
CA THR A 176 11.13 -1.96 8.84
C THR A 176 11.25 -2.40 10.29
N PHE A 177 11.40 -1.49 11.26
CA PHE A 177 11.46 -1.88 12.67
C PHE A 177 10.11 -2.33 13.25
N LEU A 178 8.96 -1.98 12.65
CA LEU A 178 7.65 -2.19 13.26
C LEU A 178 7.32 -3.67 13.51
N ASP A 179 7.78 -4.56 12.63
CA ASP A 179 7.63 -6.01 12.77
C ASP A 179 8.94 -6.72 13.19
N HIS A 180 10.02 -5.95 13.38
CA HIS A 180 11.39 -6.46 13.51
C HIS A 180 12.18 -5.74 14.62
N GLU A 181 11.53 -5.34 15.71
CA GLU A 181 12.16 -4.56 16.81
C GLU A 181 13.37 -5.23 17.46
N HIS A 182 13.51 -6.56 17.33
CA HIS A 182 14.64 -7.32 17.82
C HIS A 182 15.92 -7.12 16.96
N ASP A 183 15.77 -6.71 15.71
CA ASP A 183 16.85 -6.45 14.77
C ASP A 183 17.26 -4.96 14.83
N ALA A 184 18.36 -4.69 15.52
CA ALA A 184 18.87 -3.33 15.73
C ALA A 184 19.17 -2.56 14.43
N GLN A 185 19.43 -3.26 13.31
CA GLN A 185 19.73 -2.62 12.03
C GLN A 185 18.50 -1.97 11.41
N THR A 186 17.29 -2.39 11.79
CA THR A 186 16.02 -1.84 11.29
C THR A 186 15.70 -0.44 11.83
N PHE A 187 16.36 -0.02 12.91
CA PHE A 187 16.27 1.35 13.45
C PHE A 187 17.16 2.35 12.70
N ALA A 188 18.09 1.86 11.89
CA ALA A 188 18.92 2.72 11.06
C ALA A 188 18.06 3.40 9.98
N GLU A 189 18.37 4.66 9.70
CA GLU A 189 17.71 5.39 8.62
C GLU A 189 17.95 4.68 7.28
N CYS A 190 16.86 4.43 6.54
CA CYS A 190 16.90 3.85 5.21
C CYS A 190 15.75 4.40 4.35
N ASP A 191 15.76 4.02 3.07
CA ASP A 191 14.77 4.44 2.08
C ASP A 191 13.84 3.27 1.67
N ASP A 192 13.86 2.21 2.47
CA ASP A 192 13.10 0.98 2.27
C ASP A 192 11.94 0.93 3.28
N PHE A 193 10.83 0.30 2.90
CA PHE A 193 9.66 0.18 3.78
C PHE A 193 8.88 -1.10 3.51
N LEU A 194 8.06 -1.49 4.47
CA LEU A 194 7.15 -2.62 4.35
C LEU A 194 5.75 -2.14 3.92
N LEU A 195 5.18 -2.79 2.90
CA LEU A 195 3.77 -2.68 2.53
C LEU A 195 3.03 -3.88 3.13
N GLY A 196 2.23 -3.61 4.16
CA GLY A 196 1.79 -4.65 5.08
C GLY A 196 2.99 -5.40 5.68
N ARG A 197 2.80 -6.60 6.19
CA ARG A 197 3.90 -7.39 6.79
C ARG A 197 4.72 -8.19 5.77
N ASP A 198 4.26 -8.24 4.52
CA ASP A 198 4.72 -9.27 3.59
C ASP A 198 5.59 -8.74 2.45
N ILE A 199 5.55 -7.46 2.09
CA ILE A 199 6.30 -6.93 0.94
C ILE A 199 7.28 -5.86 1.40
N LEU A 200 8.58 -6.12 1.28
CA LEU A 200 9.64 -5.13 1.46
C LEU A 200 9.90 -4.40 0.14
N VAL A 201 9.65 -3.10 0.13
CA VAL A 201 9.81 -2.20 -1.01
C VAL A 201 11.19 -1.54 -0.92
N ALA A 202 12.12 -1.97 -1.77
CA ALA A 202 13.48 -1.42 -1.82
C ALA A 202 13.55 -0.31 -2.87
N SER A 203 13.15 0.90 -2.46
CA SER A 203 12.99 2.04 -3.38
C SER A 203 14.32 2.51 -3.96
N VAL A 204 14.31 2.89 -5.24
CA VAL A 204 15.42 3.58 -5.90
C VAL A 204 15.16 5.08 -5.87
N VAL A 205 15.96 5.80 -5.11
CA VAL A 205 15.76 7.23 -4.83
C VAL A 205 16.98 8.09 -5.16
N GLU A 206 17.91 7.52 -5.94
CA GLU A 206 19.12 8.20 -6.42
C GLU A 206 19.18 8.18 -7.97
N PRO A 207 19.61 9.28 -8.61
CA PRO A 207 19.77 9.33 -10.06
C PRO A 207 20.79 8.30 -10.57
N GLY A 208 20.47 7.61 -11.66
CA GLY A 208 21.37 6.66 -12.32
C GLY A 208 21.56 5.34 -11.57
N GLN A 209 20.93 5.16 -10.41
CA GLN A 209 21.04 3.92 -9.64
C GLN A 209 20.35 2.75 -10.36
N ARG A 210 21.10 1.65 -10.56
CA ARG A 210 20.64 0.42 -11.23
C ARG A 210 20.82 -0.84 -10.39
N GLU A 211 21.38 -0.70 -9.19
CA GLU A 211 21.49 -1.74 -8.17
C GLU A 211 21.08 -1.14 -6.83
N ARG A 212 20.40 -1.93 -5.99
CA ARG A 212 19.93 -1.48 -4.68
C ARG A 212 20.49 -2.38 -3.58
N ARG A 213 21.34 -1.80 -2.73
CA ARG A 213 21.83 -2.45 -1.51
C ARG A 213 20.78 -2.31 -0.40
N VAL A 214 20.18 -3.42 0.01
CA VAL A 214 19.06 -3.46 0.96
C VAL A 214 19.41 -4.34 2.15
N TRP A 215 19.02 -3.92 3.35
CA TRP A 215 19.06 -4.77 4.52
C TRP A 215 17.80 -5.61 4.55
N LEU A 216 17.94 -6.92 4.61
CA LEU A 216 16.82 -7.81 4.84
C LEU A 216 16.63 -7.95 6.35
N PRO A 217 15.53 -7.43 6.92
CA PRO A 217 15.28 -7.57 8.35
C PRO A 217 15.34 -9.04 8.76
N ASP A 218 15.88 -9.31 9.95
CA ASP A 218 15.74 -10.64 10.53
C ASP A 218 14.26 -10.91 10.82
N ASN A 219 13.73 -11.92 10.15
CA ASN A 219 12.34 -12.35 10.24
C ASN A 219 12.25 -13.86 10.51
N GLU A 220 13.39 -14.48 10.85
CA GLU A 220 13.59 -15.91 11.11
C GLU A 220 13.29 -16.87 9.93
N THR A 221 12.53 -16.45 8.93
CA THR A 221 12.03 -17.31 7.83
C THR A 221 12.69 -17.03 6.48
N GLY A 222 13.27 -15.86 6.31
CA GLY A 222 13.88 -15.33 5.09
C GLY A 222 12.93 -14.54 4.19
N TRP A 223 13.43 -14.17 3.01
CA TRP A 223 12.79 -13.31 2.03
C TRP A 223 12.95 -13.90 0.62
N TYR A 224 11.98 -13.68 -0.25
CA TYR A 224 12.02 -14.06 -1.66
C TYR A 224 12.08 -12.81 -2.53
N ASP A 225 12.94 -12.76 -3.56
CA ASP A 225 12.75 -11.75 -4.64
C ASP A 225 11.40 -11.99 -5.32
N PHE A 226 10.61 -10.92 -5.47
CA PHE A 226 9.23 -11.01 -5.95
C PHE A 226 9.13 -11.60 -7.37
N ASP A 227 10.13 -11.36 -8.22
CA ASP A 227 10.11 -11.75 -9.63
C ASP A 227 10.88 -13.04 -9.89
N SER A 228 12.11 -13.15 -9.37
CA SER A 228 12.96 -14.33 -9.60
C SER A 228 12.60 -15.51 -8.68
N HIS A 229 11.97 -15.22 -7.54
CA HIS A 229 11.72 -16.18 -6.46
C HIS A 229 12.98 -16.76 -5.81
N GLU A 230 14.13 -16.12 -6.00
CA GLU A 230 15.33 -16.44 -5.24
C GLU A 230 15.10 -16.15 -3.77
N TRP A 231 15.51 -17.08 -2.89
CA TRP A 231 15.36 -16.94 -1.45
C TRP A 231 16.66 -16.46 -0.81
N PHE A 232 16.53 -15.58 0.17
CA PHE A 232 17.61 -15.04 0.98
C PHE A 232 17.27 -15.19 2.47
N SER A 233 18.25 -15.48 3.32
CA SER A 233 18.06 -15.39 4.77
C SER A 233 17.89 -13.92 5.21
N GLY A 234 17.19 -13.69 6.32
CA GLY A 234 17.14 -12.38 6.98
C GLY A 234 18.47 -12.03 7.67
N GLY A 235 18.54 -10.84 8.28
CA GLY A 235 19.68 -10.38 9.06
C GLY A 235 20.95 -10.13 8.24
N GLN A 236 20.80 -9.73 6.97
CA GLN A 236 21.94 -9.50 6.09
C GLN A 236 21.71 -8.39 5.06
N TRP A 237 22.81 -7.83 4.57
CA TRP A 237 22.81 -6.96 3.38
C TRP A 237 22.86 -7.81 2.12
N ILE A 238 21.99 -7.49 1.16
CA ILE A 238 22.07 -8.01 -0.21
C ILE A 238 22.11 -6.86 -1.22
N THR A 239 22.48 -7.17 -2.46
CA THR A 239 22.39 -6.23 -3.59
C THR A 239 21.42 -6.79 -4.62
N LEU A 240 20.36 -6.04 -4.90
CA LEU A 240 19.36 -6.38 -5.90
C LEU A 240 19.61 -5.65 -7.20
N ASN A 241 19.36 -6.32 -8.33
CA ASN A 241 19.24 -5.66 -9.62
C ASN A 241 18.02 -4.72 -9.60
N ALA A 242 18.25 -3.46 -9.95
CA ALA A 242 17.23 -2.41 -9.98
C ALA A 242 17.28 -1.64 -11.31
N PRO A 243 17.16 -2.32 -12.48
CA PRO A 243 17.09 -1.63 -13.77
C PRO A 243 15.90 -0.66 -13.80
N LEU A 244 15.85 0.24 -14.79
CA LEU A 244 14.81 1.27 -14.84
C LEU A 244 13.40 0.66 -14.95
N GLU A 245 13.29 -0.51 -15.59
CA GLU A 245 12.06 -1.23 -15.87
C GLU A 245 11.53 -2.04 -14.68
N LYS A 246 12.34 -2.25 -13.64
CA LYS A 246 12.02 -3.11 -12.48
C LYS A 246 12.00 -2.30 -11.18
N LEU A 247 10.95 -2.48 -10.40
CA LEU A 247 10.88 -2.07 -9.00
C LEU A 247 11.34 -3.23 -8.12
N PRO A 248 12.44 -3.10 -7.34
CA PRO A 248 12.89 -4.17 -6.46
C PRO A 248 11.93 -4.39 -5.28
N LEU A 249 11.41 -5.61 -5.17
CA LEU A 249 10.51 -6.03 -4.10
C LEU A 249 10.96 -7.37 -3.55
N LEU A 250 10.93 -7.51 -2.23
CA LEU A 250 11.06 -8.81 -1.58
C LEU A 250 9.76 -9.20 -0.88
N VAL A 251 9.48 -10.50 -0.83
CA VAL A 251 8.31 -11.06 -0.15
C VAL A 251 8.76 -11.91 1.03
N ARG A 252 8.15 -11.70 2.19
CA ARG A 252 8.43 -12.47 3.40
C ARG A 252 8.17 -13.96 3.17
N ALA A 253 9.11 -14.82 3.55
CA ALA A 253 8.85 -16.24 3.57
C ALA A 253 7.80 -16.58 4.65
N GLY A 254 6.77 -17.31 4.25
CA GLY A 254 5.55 -17.54 5.01
C GLY A 254 4.33 -16.73 4.53
N ALA A 255 4.51 -15.78 3.60
CA ALA A 255 3.41 -14.96 3.09
C ALA A 255 2.54 -15.70 2.06
N GLY A 256 1.29 -15.27 1.95
CA GLY A 256 0.41 -15.57 0.83
C GLY A 256 -0.11 -14.26 0.24
N LEU A 257 0.18 -14.00 -1.04
CA LEU A 257 -0.25 -12.78 -1.71
C LEU A 257 -1.48 -13.06 -2.57
N PRO A 258 -2.65 -12.45 -2.27
CA PRO A 258 -3.79 -12.48 -3.17
C PRO A 258 -3.54 -11.52 -4.34
N LEU A 259 -3.68 -12.02 -5.57
CA LEU A 259 -3.35 -11.31 -6.81
C LEU A 259 -4.51 -11.37 -7.80
N SER A 260 -4.81 -10.25 -8.45
CA SER A 260 -5.80 -10.15 -9.52
C SER A 260 -5.13 -10.25 -10.90
N GLU A 261 -5.79 -10.84 -11.88
CA GLU A 261 -5.37 -10.75 -13.29
C GLU A 261 -5.99 -9.52 -14.00
N ARG A 262 -6.86 -8.77 -13.31
CA ARG A 262 -7.48 -7.55 -13.81
C ARG A 262 -6.58 -6.34 -13.62
N ILE A 263 -5.88 -5.96 -14.68
CA ILE A 263 -4.81 -4.95 -14.64
C ILE A 263 -5.18 -3.55 -15.20
N THR A 264 -6.43 -3.32 -15.60
CA THR A 264 -6.82 -2.08 -16.31
C THR A 264 -7.54 -1.07 -15.43
N HIS A 265 -8.64 -1.47 -14.77
CA HIS A 265 -9.44 -0.65 -13.87
C HIS A 265 -10.20 -1.53 -12.87
N VAL A 266 -10.60 -0.97 -11.74
CA VAL A 266 -11.37 -1.68 -10.70
C VAL A 266 -12.78 -1.96 -11.21
N SER A 267 -13.22 -3.21 -11.08
CA SER A 267 -14.61 -3.61 -11.31
C SER A 267 -14.86 -4.96 -10.62
N ALA A 268 -15.56 -4.97 -9.49
CA ALA A 268 -15.83 -6.18 -8.73
C ALA A 268 -16.54 -7.26 -9.57
N GLU A 269 -17.49 -6.87 -10.43
CA GLU A 269 -18.24 -7.78 -11.31
C GLU A 269 -17.39 -8.46 -12.39
N HIS A 270 -16.23 -7.88 -12.74
CA HIS A 270 -15.37 -8.34 -13.83
C HIS A 270 -13.97 -8.75 -13.34
N ASP A 271 -13.79 -8.90 -12.02
CA ASP A 271 -12.60 -9.48 -11.41
C ASP A 271 -12.88 -10.96 -11.12
N ASP A 272 -12.98 -11.73 -12.19
CA ASP A 272 -13.47 -13.12 -12.24
C ASP A 272 -12.37 -14.17 -12.00
N THR A 273 -11.13 -13.73 -11.76
CA THR A 273 -10.02 -14.61 -11.37
C THR A 273 -9.32 -14.13 -10.11
N ARG A 274 -8.87 -15.09 -9.29
CA ARG A 274 -8.09 -14.80 -8.10
C ARG A 274 -6.95 -15.81 -7.93
N GLU A 275 -5.73 -15.31 -7.85
CA GLU A 275 -4.54 -16.07 -7.49
C GLU A 275 -4.22 -15.87 -6.01
N LEU A 276 -3.87 -16.95 -5.30
CA LEU A 276 -3.17 -16.89 -4.02
C LEU A 276 -1.76 -17.43 -4.24
N LYS A 277 -0.80 -16.53 -4.36
CA LYS A 277 0.61 -16.89 -4.55
C LYS A 277 1.27 -17.07 -3.19
N LEU A 278 1.61 -18.30 -2.86
CA LEU A 278 2.27 -18.64 -1.60
C LEU A 278 3.77 -18.48 -1.74
N PHE A 279 4.41 -18.02 -0.67
CA PHE A 279 5.86 -17.98 -0.52
C PHE A 279 6.23 -18.82 0.70
N PRO A 280 6.33 -20.15 0.58
CA PRO A 280 6.52 -21.05 1.72
C PRO A 280 7.82 -20.78 2.50
N VAL A 281 7.84 -21.07 3.80
CA VAL A 281 9.11 -21.12 4.54
C VAL A 281 9.96 -22.28 4.02
N LYS A 282 11.30 -22.12 3.92
CA LYS A 282 12.19 -23.17 3.41
C LYS A 282 12.29 -24.38 4.35
N GLY A 283 12.13 -24.15 5.65
CA GLY A 283 12.13 -25.19 6.68
C GLY A 283 10.72 -25.61 7.11
N MET A 284 10.61 -25.99 8.37
CA MET A 284 9.32 -26.24 9.02
C MET A 284 8.76 -24.93 9.56
N GLY A 285 7.45 -24.75 9.47
CA GLY A 285 6.80 -23.61 10.09
C GLY A 285 5.34 -23.50 9.71
N THR A 286 4.60 -22.79 10.55
CA THR A 286 3.19 -22.51 10.34
C THR A 286 3.00 -21.01 10.22
N THR A 287 2.33 -20.58 9.18
CA THR A 287 1.95 -19.18 8.98
C THR A 287 0.48 -19.07 8.60
N SER A 288 -0.08 -17.87 8.73
CA SER A 288 -1.47 -17.60 8.37
C SER A 288 -1.57 -16.33 7.55
N GLY A 289 -2.68 -16.20 6.83
CA GLY A 289 -3.01 -14.98 6.09
C GLY A 289 -4.51 -14.80 5.91
N LEU A 290 -4.86 -13.64 5.37
CA LEU A 290 -6.23 -13.20 5.17
C LEU A 290 -6.36 -12.57 3.78
N LEU A 291 -7.51 -12.78 3.16
CA LEU A 291 -8.03 -11.99 2.04
C LEU A 291 -9.41 -11.49 2.45
N PHE A 292 -9.62 -10.17 2.37
CA PHE A 292 -10.92 -9.53 2.56
C PHE A 292 -11.49 -9.05 1.23
N GLU A 293 -12.78 -9.31 1.00
CA GLU A 293 -13.53 -8.79 -0.15
C GLU A 293 -14.94 -8.36 0.22
N ASP A 294 -15.44 -7.37 -0.49
CA ASP A 294 -16.82 -6.91 -0.46
C ASP A 294 -17.15 -6.25 -1.81
N ASP A 295 -18.30 -5.58 -1.92
CA ASP A 295 -18.71 -4.92 -3.16
C ASP A 295 -17.91 -3.66 -3.54
N GLY A 296 -17.01 -3.18 -2.68
CA GLY A 296 -16.19 -1.99 -2.90
C GLY A 296 -16.93 -0.65 -2.78
N GLU A 297 -18.26 -0.63 -2.61
CA GLU A 297 -19.07 0.58 -2.68
C GLU A 297 -19.94 0.81 -1.44
N SER A 298 -20.61 -0.22 -0.93
CA SER A 298 -21.70 -0.08 0.05
C SER A 298 -21.26 -0.34 1.48
N TRP A 299 -22.14 -0.14 2.45
CA TRP A 299 -21.89 -0.50 3.85
C TRP A 299 -22.11 -1.99 4.17
N GLY A 300 -22.37 -2.83 3.17
CA GLY A 300 -22.74 -4.25 3.35
C GLY A 300 -21.76 -5.07 4.21
N TYR A 301 -20.47 -4.73 4.18
CA TYR A 301 -19.46 -5.40 5.00
C TYR A 301 -19.77 -5.35 6.51
N GLN A 302 -20.47 -4.30 6.98
CA GLN A 302 -20.84 -4.14 8.39
C GLN A 302 -21.90 -5.13 8.85
N THR A 303 -22.69 -5.67 7.91
CA THR A 303 -23.78 -6.61 8.19
C THR A 303 -23.48 -8.02 7.67
N GLY A 304 -22.21 -8.32 7.38
CA GLY A 304 -21.78 -9.65 6.92
C GLY A 304 -21.79 -9.86 5.40
N ASN A 305 -22.23 -8.87 4.60
CA ASN A 305 -22.09 -8.89 3.14
C ASN A 305 -20.66 -8.53 2.73
N ALA A 306 -19.74 -9.38 3.14
CA ALA A 306 -18.32 -9.41 2.81
C ALA A 306 -17.86 -10.87 2.82
N LEU A 307 -16.65 -11.12 2.34
CA LEU A 307 -16.00 -12.42 2.30
C LEU A 307 -14.64 -12.29 2.99
N TRP A 308 -14.41 -13.13 3.98
CA TRP A 308 -13.10 -13.33 4.59
C TRP A 308 -12.61 -14.72 4.22
N VAL A 309 -11.49 -14.79 3.52
CA VAL A 309 -10.78 -16.04 3.23
C VAL A 309 -9.54 -16.07 4.10
N GLU A 310 -9.56 -16.89 5.13
CA GLU A 310 -8.44 -17.11 6.05
C GLU A 310 -7.74 -18.40 5.65
N TRP A 311 -6.41 -18.42 5.72
CA TRP A 311 -5.66 -19.64 5.50
C TRP A 311 -4.57 -19.85 6.54
N GLU A 312 -4.26 -21.12 6.76
CA GLU A 312 -3.08 -21.59 7.48
C GLU A 312 -2.22 -22.38 6.50
N MET A 313 -0.94 -22.01 6.41
CA MET A 313 0.07 -22.68 5.61
C MET A 313 1.07 -23.36 6.55
N VAL A 314 1.08 -24.69 6.53
CA VAL A 314 2.02 -25.51 7.30
C VAL A 314 3.04 -26.11 6.34
N CYS A 315 4.29 -25.69 6.49
CA CYS A 315 5.41 -26.19 5.71
C CYS A 315 6.18 -27.25 6.49
N ASP A 316 6.55 -28.33 5.81
CA ASP A 316 7.55 -29.29 6.30
C ASP A 316 8.61 -29.56 5.21
N GLY A 317 9.47 -30.56 5.42
CA GLY A 317 10.55 -30.89 4.51
C GLY A 317 10.11 -31.44 3.14
N ALA A 318 8.85 -31.87 2.99
CA ALA A 318 8.35 -32.52 1.77
C ALA A 318 7.05 -31.89 1.23
N THR A 319 6.30 -31.17 2.05
CA THR A 319 4.96 -30.69 1.75
C THR A 319 4.73 -29.25 2.18
N VAL A 320 3.81 -28.60 1.46
CA VAL A 320 3.19 -27.33 1.84
C VAL A 320 1.70 -27.64 1.98
N ASN A 321 1.21 -27.70 3.21
CA ASN A 321 -0.19 -27.98 3.50
C ASN A 321 -0.92 -26.65 3.70
N LEU A 322 -1.95 -26.43 2.90
CA LEU A 322 -2.78 -25.23 2.95
C LEU A 322 -4.19 -25.61 3.41
N LYS A 323 -4.61 -25.03 4.53
CA LYS A 323 -5.97 -25.12 5.03
C LYS A 323 -6.65 -23.79 4.83
N ILE A 324 -7.79 -23.78 4.11
CA ILE A 324 -8.55 -22.56 3.83
C ILE A 324 -9.90 -22.62 4.53
N ASN A 325 -10.26 -21.52 5.18
CA ASN A 325 -11.58 -21.27 5.76
C ASN A 325 -12.16 -20.00 5.14
N ALA A 326 -13.43 -20.03 4.75
CA ALA A 326 -14.11 -18.87 4.18
C ALA A 326 -15.40 -18.57 4.95
N ARG A 327 -15.66 -17.29 5.24
CA ARG A 327 -16.88 -16.84 5.92
C ARG A 327 -17.45 -15.57 5.31
N GLY A 328 -18.73 -15.34 5.56
CA GLY A 328 -19.48 -14.17 5.10
C GLY A 328 -20.35 -14.44 3.88
N ASP A 329 -21.22 -13.47 3.57
CA ASP A 329 -22.32 -13.64 2.62
C ASP A 329 -22.01 -13.10 1.23
N TYR A 330 -20.95 -12.30 1.08
CA TYR A 330 -20.56 -11.79 -0.22
C TYR A 330 -20.03 -12.91 -1.11
N ARG A 331 -20.35 -12.83 -2.41
CA ARG A 331 -19.87 -13.74 -3.44
C ARG A 331 -19.18 -12.91 -4.51
N PRO A 332 -17.83 -12.94 -4.59
CA PRO A 332 -17.11 -12.21 -5.62
C PRO A 332 -17.37 -12.82 -7.01
N ALA A 333 -16.99 -12.12 -8.07
CA ALA A 333 -17.14 -12.61 -9.44
C ALA A 333 -16.31 -13.88 -9.71
N TRP A 334 -15.15 -14.01 -9.07
CA TRP A 334 -14.35 -15.22 -9.16
C TRP A 334 -14.98 -16.38 -8.38
N ASN A 335 -14.89 -17.60 -8.93
CA ASN A 335 -15.48 -18.80 -8.34
C ASN A 335 -14.44 -19.81 -7.82
N ALA A 336 -13.16 -19.56 -8.09
CA ALA A 336 -12.04 -20.40 -7.69
C ALA A 336 -10.84 -19.56 -7.27
N LEU A 337 -10.13 -20.05 -6.26
CA LEU A 337 -8.85 -19.49 -5.82
C LEU A 337 -7.73 -20.34 -6.39
N LYS A 338 -7.00 -19.80 -7.37
CA LYS A 338 -5.84 -20.48 -7.97
C LYS A 338 -4.64 -20.33 -7.04
N VAL A 339 -4.17 -21.43 -6.46
CA VAL A 339 -2.98 -21.42 -5.61
C VAL A 339 -1.72 -21.65 -6.45
N SER A 340 -0.71 -20.81 -6.29
CA SER A 340 0.59 -20.94 -6.96
C SER A 340 1.74 -20.90 -5.95
N LEU A 341 2.87 -21.48 -6.36
CA LEU A 341 4.10 -21.55 -5.56
C LEU A 341 5.25 -20.84 -6.30
N PRO A 342 6.33 -20.47 -5.60
CA PRO A 342 7.47 -19.83 -6.23
C PRO A 342 8.19 -20.79 -7.18
N VAL A 343 8.84 -20.25 -8.21
CA VAL A 343 9.59 -21.03 -9.19
C VAL A 343 10.67 -21.84 -8.48
N GLY A 344 10.74 -23.14 -8.77
CA GLY A 344 11.71 -24.05 -8.16
C GLY A 344 11.28 -24.65 -6.82
N GLU A 345 10.10 -24.31 -6.29
CA GLU A 345 9.50 -25.09 -5.20
C GLU A 345 9.18 -26.51 -5.69
N LYS A 346 9.69 -27.52 -4.98
CA LYS A 346 9.57 -28.94 -5.34
C LYS A 346 8.69 -29.73 -4.37
N ARG A 347 8.35 -29.14 -3.22
CA ARG A 347 7.47 -29.76 -2.24
C ARG A 347 6.06 -29.91 -2.81
N THR A 348 5.36 -30.93 -2.34
CA THR A 348 3.99 -31.19 -2.78
C THR A 348 3.03 -30.23 -2.08
N LEU A 349 2.27 -29.45 -2.86
CA LEU A 349 1.15 -28.67 -2.34
C LEU A 349 -0.03 -29.59 -2.03
N ARG A 350 -0.53 -29.53 -0.80
CA ARG A 350 -1.74 -30.23 -0.35
C ARG A 350 -2.76 -29.21 0.13
N GLY A 351 -4.02 -29.39 -0.25
CA GLY A 351 -5.10 -28.48 0.13
C GLY A 351 -6.22 -29.20 0.86
N GLU A 352 -6.65 -28.65 1.99
CA GLU A 352 -7.92 -29.01 2.64
C GLU A 352 -8.85 -27.78 2.64
N ARG A 353 -10.04 -27.94 2.08
CA ARG A 353 -11.11 -26.93 2.16
C ARG A 353 -12.12 -27.39 3.21
N ARG A 354 -12.43 -26.53 4.19
CA ARG A 354 -13.51 -26.77 5.14
C ARG A 354 -14.72 -25.91 4.85
#